data_AF-A0A8B6BZI1-F1
#
_entry.id   AF-A0A8B6BZI1-F1
#
_cell.length_a   1.000
_cell.length_b   1.000
_cell.length_c   1.000
_cell.angle_alpha   90.00
_cell.angle_beta   90.00
_cell.angle_gamma   90.00
#
_symmetry.space_group_name_H-M   'P 1'
#
loop_
_entity.id
_entity.type
_entity.pdbx_description
1 polymer ?
#
loop_
_entity_poly.entity_id
_entity_poly.type
_entity_poly.pdbx_seq_one_letter_code
_entity_poly.pdbx_strand_id
1 'polypeptide(L)' 'MASTLTNVEAVLTKINLNDLLNNFIESKVDNLETCRALTDADLSRLGITTIGDRTRFRSE' A
#
# COMPACT_ATOMS: atom_id res chain seq x y z
N MET A 1 -17.30 8.80 -9.17
CA MET A 1 -16.99 8.18 -7.87
C MET A 1 -15.66 7.47 -8.06
N ALA A 2 -14.58 7.99 -7.47
CA ALA A 2 -13.28 7.30 -7.54
C ALA A 2 -13.36 6.06 -6.65
N SER A 3 -13.08 4.89 -7.21
CA SER A 3 -13.07 3.63 -6.49
C SER A 3 -11.94 3.65 -5.45
N THR A 4 -12.17 3.09 -4.26
CA THR A 4 -11.19 3.04 -3.17
C THR A 4 -9.86 2.38 -3.60
N LEU A 5 -9.94 1.39 -4.50
CA LEU A 5 -8.82 0.73 -5.16
C LEU A 5 -7.88 1.73 -5.87
N THR A 6 -8.45 2.75 -6.52
CA THR A 6 -7.70 3.77 -7.27
C THR A 6 -6.80 4.60 -6.35
N ASN A 7 -7.15 4.72 -5.06
CA ASN A 7 -6.34 5.45 -4.10
C ASN A 7 -5.11 4.65 -3.66
N VAL A 8 -5.26 3.35 -3.41
CA VAL A 8 -4.13 2.47 -3.04
C VAL A 8 -3.17 2.34 -4.23
N GLU A 9 -3.70 2.13 -5.43
CA GLU A 9 -2.94 2.13 -6.68
C GLU A 9 -2.18 3.45 -6.89
N ALA A 10 -2.82 4.60 -6.65
CA ALA A 10 -2.18 5.90 -6.78
C ALA A 10 -1.00 6.07 -5.79
N VAL A 11 -1.17 5.67 -4.53
CA VAL A 11 -0.09 5.70 -3.53
C VAL A 11 1.08 4.82 -3.96
N LEU A 12 0.81 3.57 -4.33
CA LEU A 12 1.83 2.63 -4.78
C LEU A 12 2.55 3.12 -6.04
N THR A 13 1.83 3.70 -6.99
CA THR A 13 2.41 4.27 -8.22
C THR A 13 3.35 5.43 -7.90
N LYS A 14 2.96 6.34 -6.99
CA LYS A 14 3.80 7.48 -6.60
C LYS A 14 5.13 7.07 -5.98
N ILE A 15 5.14 5.97 -5.24
CA ILE A 15 6.36 5.44 -4.59
C ILE A 15 7.09 4.39 -5.45
N ASN A 16 6.68 4.19 -6.70
CA ASN A 16 7.21 3.19 -7.64
C ASN A 16 7.10 1.73 -7.14
N LEU A 17 6.00 1.39 -6.47
CA LEU A 17 5.67 0.05 -5.99
C LEU A 17 4.35 -0.47 -6.56
N ASN A 18 3.96 -0.04 -7.77
CA ASN A 18 2.72 -0.47 -8.42
C ASN A 18 2.63 -1.99 -8.59
N ASP A 19 3.76 -2.70 -8.71
CA ASP A 19 3.81 -4.15 -8.84
C ASP A 19 3.28 -4.89 -7.60
N LEU A 20 3.25 -4.22 -6.45
CA LEU A 20 2.72 -4.76 -5.20
C LEU A 20 1.19 -4.66 -5.12
N LEU A 21 0.51 -3.95 -6.05
CA LEU A 21 -0.93 -3.73 -5.98
C LEU A 21 -1.72 -5.04 -5.88
N ASN A 22 -1.30 -6.08 -6.59
CA ASN A 22 -1.93 -7.40 -6.50
C ASN A 22 -1.88 -7.97 -5.07
N ASN A 23 -0.77 -7.81 -4.35
CA ASN A 23 -0.65 -8.28 -2.96
C ASN A 23 -1.64 -7.57 -2.03
N PHE A 24 -1.87 -6.27 -2.25
CA PHE A 24 -2.85 -5.48 -1.51
C PHE A 24 -4.28 -5.93 -1.81
N ILE A 25 -4.59 -6.19 -3.09
CA ILE A 25 -5.90 -6.72 -3.51
C ILE A 25 -6.15 -8.10 -2.90
N GLU A 26 -5.19 -9.03 -2.99
CA GLU A 26 -5.30 -10.37 -2.44
C GLU A 26 -5.46 -10.36 -0.91
N SER A 27 -4.80 -9.41 -0.24
CA SER A 27 -4.90 -9.22 1.21
C SER A 27 -6.15 -8.43 1.64
N LYS A 28 -7.05 -8.07 0.71
CA LYS A 28 -8.25 -7.25 0.96
C LYS A 28 -7.92 -5.89 1.59
N VAL A 29 -6.78 -5.31 1.20
CA VAL A 29 -6.36 -3.96 1.55
C VAL A 29 -6.71 -3.05 0.37
N ASP A 30 -7.99 -2.74 0.23
CA ASP A 30 -8.53 -1.96 -0.89
C ASP A 30 -8.80 -0.48 -0.55
N ASN A 31 -8.57 -0.06 0.70
CA ASN A 31 -8.86 1.30 1.14
C ASN A 31 -7.73 1.92 1.98
N LEU A 32 -7.67 3.26 2.00
CA LEU A 32 -6.61 4.02 2.67
C LEU A 32 -6.64 3.88 4.20
N GLU A 33 -7.81 3.63 4.80
CA GLU A 33 -7.92 3.46 6.25
C GLU A 33 -7.19 2.18 6.69
N THR A 34 -7.44 1.07 6.00
CA THR A 34 -6.72 -0.19 6.20
C THR A 34 -5.22 0.00 5.94
N CYS A 35 -4.83 0.71 4.87
CA CYS A 35 -3.41 0.99 4.58
C CYS A 35 -2.71 1.70 5.74
N ARG A 36 -3.37 2.68 6.37
CA ARG A 36 -2.84 3.43 7.53
C ARG A 36 -2.76 2.58 8.80
N ALA A 37 -3.64 1.60 8.94
CA ALA A 37 -3.65 0.67 10.06
C ALA A 37 -2.60 -0.46 9.95
N LEU A 38 -1.98 -0.65 8.77
CA LEU A 38 -0.98 -1.69 8.57
C LEU A 38 0.24 -1.51 9.48
N THR A 39 0.66 -2.60 10.12
CA THR A 39 1.91 -2.63 10.87
C THR A 39 3.10 -2.79 9.92
N ASP A 40 4.31 -2.53 10.42
CA ASP A 40 5.54 -2.86 9.70
C ASP A 40 5.61 -4.32 9.24
N ALA A 41 5.05 -5.24 10.04
CA ALA A 41 4.99 -6.65 9.70
C ALA A 41 4.03 -6.90 8.52
N ASP A 42 2.88 -6.23 8.49
CA ASP A 42 1.91 -6.36 7.39
C ASP A 42 2.45 -5.73 6.11
N LEU A 43 3.08 -4.56 6.20
CA LEU A 43 3.77 -3.93 5.06
C LEU A 43 4.86 -4.85 4.51
N SER A 44 5.61 -5.53 5.38
CA SER A 44 6.61 -6.52 4.96
C SER A 44 5.98 -7.73 4.26
N ARG A 45 4.81 -8.20 4.72
CA ARG A 45 4.06 -9.31 4.08
C ARG A 45 3.51 -8.92 2.71
N LEU A 46 3.14 -7.65 2.54
CA LEU A 46 2.64 -7.09 1.28
C LEU A 46 3.76 -6.80 0.27
N GLY A 47 5.02 -6.97 0.65
CA GLY A 47 6.19 -6.78 -0.20
C GLY A 47 6.96 -5.47 0.01
N ILE A 48 6.49 -4.60 0.91
CA ILE A 48 7.19 -3.36 1.30
C ILE A 48 8.25 -3.71 2.36
N THR A 49 9.39 -4.19 1.88
CA THR A 49 10.45 -4.76 2.72
C THR A 49 11.40 -3.71 3.30
N THR A 50 11.64 -2.59 2.61
CA THR A 50 12.60 -1.58 3.07
C THR A 50 11.94 -0.56 3.99
N ILE A 51 12.69 -0.08 5.00
CA ILE A 51 12.20 0.95 5.93
C ILE A 51 11.86 2.24 5.16
N GLY A 52 12.69 2.62 4.17
CA GLY A 52 12.46 3.81 3.37
C GLY A 52 11.14 3.77 2.60
N ASP A 53 10.79 2.62 2.01
CA ASP A 53 9.52 2.45 1.30
C ASP A 53 8.33 2.50 2.25
N ARG A 54 8.45 1.92 3.45
CA ARG A 54 7.40 2.01 4.49
C ARG A 54 7.18 3.45 4.94
N THR A 55 8.26 4.21 5.12
CA THR A 55 8.17 5.63 5.49
C THR A 55 7.51 6.44 4.37
N ARG A 56 7.86 6.20 3.10
CA ARG A 56 7.23 6.84 1.94
C ARG A 56 5.75 6.49 1.84
N PHE A 57 5.41 5.20 1.95
CA PHE A 57 4.04 4.72 1.92
C PHE A 57 3.16 5.37 2.99
N ARG A 58 3.70 5.59 4.21
CA ARG A 58 2.99 6.27 5.31
C ARG A 58 2.89 7.79 5.16
N SER A 59 3.70 8.40 4.28
CA SER A 59 3.76 9.85 4.09
C SER A 59 2.80 10.34 2.98
N GLU A 60 2.19 9.42 2.23
CA GLU A 60 1.15 9.68 1.22
C GLU A 60 -0.27 9.65 1.82
#